data_AF-A0A6C0IJE1-F1
#
_entry.id   AF-A0A6C0IJE1-F1
#
_cell.length_a   1.000
_cell.length_b   1.000
_cell.length_c   1.000
_cell.angle_alpha   90.00
_cell.angle_beta   90.00
_cell.angle_gamma   90.00
#
_symmetry.space_group_name_H-M   'P 1'
#
loop_
_entity.id
_entity.type
_entity.pdbx_description
1 polymer ?
#
loop_
_entity_poly.entity_id
_entity_poly.type
_entity_poly.pdbx_seq_one_letter_code
_entity_poly.pdbx_strand_id
1 'polypeptide(L)' 'MVEMGKFVHTQTGKYVMSFLLGLGLASLFRTVCKDKMCLAFHAPPLEEIKDKVYKFGDNCYKYRPTPTKCDKSKKIVGFA' A
#
# COMPACT_ATOMS: atom_id res chain seq x y z
N MET A 1 -1.31 -1.29 43.04
CA MET A 1 -2.37 -2.15 42.46
C MET A 1 -3.40 -1.20 41.89
N VAL A 2 -3.51 -1.11 40.56
CA VAL A 2 -4.42 -0.14 39.91
C VAL A 2 -5.86 -0.64 40.09
N GLU A 3 -6.68 0.09 40.84
CA GLU A 3 -8.10 -0.22 41.03
C GLU A 3 -8.89 0.04 39.73
N MET A 4 -8.96 -0.98 38.86
CA MET A 4 -9.64 -0.89 37.56
C MET A 4 -11.16 -0.67 37.67
N GLY A 5 -11.73 -0.95 38.85
CA GLY A 5 -13.17 -0.80 39.12
C GLY A 5 -13.65 0.65 39.05
N LYS A 6 -12.87 1.64 39.50
CA LYS A 6 -13.31 3.05 39.39
C LYS A 6 -13.26 3.56 37.97
N PHE A 7 -12.26 3.19 37.17
CA PHE A 7 -12.08 3.70 35.81
C PHE A 7 -13.23 3.30 34.88
N VAL A 8 -13.67 2.05 34.94
CA VAL A 8 -14.79 1.51 34.14
C VAL A 8 -16.14 2.16 34.49
N HIS A 9 -16.31 2.57 35.75
CA HIS A 9 -17.57 3.15 36.21
C HIS A 9 -17.69 4.68 36.02
N THR A 10 -16.60 5.38 35.68
CA THR A 10 -16.68 6.83 35.38
C THR A 10 -17.08 7.08 33.92
N GLN A 11 -17.81 8.16 33.65
CA GLN A 11 -18.19 8.54 32.29
C GLN A 11 -16.97 8.79 31.39
N THR A 12 -15.94 9.47 31.92
CA THR A 12 -14.69 9.72 31.21
C THR A 12 -13.94 8.42 30.88
N GLY A 13 -13.89 7.47 31.82
CA GLY A 13 -13.20 6.19 31.63
C GLY A 13 -13.92 5.27 30.64
N LYS A 14 -15.25 5.31 30.55
CA LYS A 14 -16.00 4.62 29.48
C LYS A 14 -15.59 5.13 28.10
N TYR A 15 -15.49 6.45 27.90
CA TYR A 15 -15.06 7.01 26.61
C TYR A 15 -13.63 6.59 26.25
N VAL A 16 -12.70 6.73 27.19
CA VAL A 16 -11.30 6.31 26.96
C VAL A 16 -11.22 4.83 26.62
N MET A 17 -12.00 3.98 27.31
CA MET A 17 -11.99 2.54 27.05
C MET A 17 -12.59 2.17 25.69
N SER A 18 -13.68 2.83 25.27
CA SER A 18 -14.23 2.66 23.92
C SER A 18 -13.22 3.07 22.83
N PHE A 19 -12.46 4.16 23.04
CA PHE A 19 -11.41 4.57 22.11
C PHE A 19 -10.27 3.54 22.05
N LEU A 20 -9.78 3.07 23.20
CA LEU A 20 -8.69 2.07 23.25
C LEU A 20 -9.11 0.74 22.61
N LEU A 21 -10.34 0.29 22.86
CA LEU A 21 -10.87 -0.93 22.25
C LEU A 21 -11.07 -0.77 20.75
N GLY A 22 -11.56 0.38 20.29
CA GLY A 22 -11.70 0.68 18.85
C GLY A 22 -10.36 0.73 18.12
N LEU A 23 -9.37 1.40 18.70
CA LEU A 23 -8.01 1.47 18.14
C LEU A 23 -7.30 0.11 18.19
N GLY A 24 -7.47 -0.64 19.28
CA GLY A 24 -6.96 -2.00 19.43
C GLY A 24 -7.53 -2.94 18.37
N LEU A 25 -8.85 -2.92 18.19
CA LEU A 25 -9.51 -3.72 17.16
C LEU A 25 -9.10 -3.31 15.73
N ALA A 26 -9.02 -2.00 15.45
CA ALA A 26 -8.55 -1.51 14.16
C ALA A 26 -7.12 -1.96 13.84
N SER A 27 -6.26 -2.07 14.86
CA SER A 27 -4.88 -2.54 14.67
C SER A 27 -4.79 -4.01 14.27
N LEU A 28 -5.75 -4.86 14.69
CA LEU A 28 -5.80 -6.27 14.30
C LEU A 28 -6.16 -6.47 12.82
N PHE A 29 -6.98 -5.58 12.26
CA PHE A 29 -7.37 -5.62 10.84
C PHE A 29 -6.38 -4.89 9.93
N ARG A 30 -5.38 -4.19 10.49
CA ARG A 30 -4.34 -3.58 9.69
C ARG A 30 -3.44 -4.68 9.13
N THR A 31 -3.57 -4.97 7.84
CA THR A 31 -2.64 -5.85 7.13
C THR A 31 -1.21 -5.38 7.40
N VAL A 32 -0.44 -6.20 8.12
CA VAL A 32 0.99 -5.96 8.29
C VAL A 32 1.63 -6.23 6.95
N CYS A 33 1.99 -5.15 6.25
CA CYS A 33 2.76 -5.22 5.03
C CYS A 33 4.13 -5.82 5.35
N LYS A 34 4.26 -7.13 5.20
CA LYS A 34 5.56 -7.79 5.21
C LYS A 34 6.16 -7.68 3.82
N ASP A 35 7.28 -6.98 3.75
CA ASP A 35 8.09 -6.85 2.55
C ASP A 35 7.33 -6.31 1.33
N LYS A 36 7.18 -7.15 0.31
CA LYS A 36 6.68 -6.80 -1.04
C LYS A 36 5.18 -7.10 -1.22
N MET A 37 4.49 -7.58 -0.19
CA MET A 37 3.07 -7.97 -0.29
C MET A 37 2.09 -6.79 -0.40
N CYS A 38 2.54 -5.58 -0.09
CA CYS A 38 1.72 -4.35 -0.20
C CYS A 38 2.15 -3.41 -1.34
N LEU A 39 3.13 -3.80 -2.14
CA LEU A 39 3.55 -3.00 -3.28
C LEU A 39 2.68 -3.37 -4.50
N ALA A 40 1.69 -2.52 -4.79
CA ALA A 40 0.97 -2.55 -6.04
C ALA A 40 1.85 -1.89 -7.13
N PHE A 41 2.42 -2.72 -7.99
CA PHE A 41 3.21 -2.24 -9.12
C PHE A 41 2.27 -1.98 -10.29
N HIS A 42 2.25 -0.74 -10.76
CA HIS A 42 1.53 -0.33 -11.96
C HIS A 42 2.52 0.14 -13.02
N ALA A 43 2.24 -0.19 -14.27
CA ALA A 43 2.95 0.35 -15.41
C ALA A 43 2.44 1.78 -15.70
N PRO A 44 3.32 2.71 -16.12
CA PRO A 44 2.88 4.04 -16.54
C PRO A 44 2.00 3.94 -17.80
N PRO A 45 1.03 4.86 -17.97
CA PRO A 45 0.16 4.87 -19.13
C PRO A 45 0.95 4.98 -20.44
N LEU A 46 0.43 4.37 -21.50
CA LEU A 46 1.14 4.24 -22.78
C LEU A 46 1.42 5.61 -23.42
N GLU A 47 0.53 6.60 -23.22
CA GLU A 47 0.72 7.96 -23.73
C GLU A 47 1.94 8.64 -23.10
N GLU A 48 2.28 8.30 -21.86
CA GLU A 48 3.41 8.91 -21.17
C GLU A 48 4.74 8.32 -21.59
N ILE A 49 4.77 7.11 -22.13
CA ILE A 49 5.98 6.43 -22.58
C ILE A 49 6.20 6.70 -24.08
N LYS A 50 5.11 6.76 -24.85
CA LYS A 50 5.16 6.94 -26.30
C LYS A 50 5.79 8.30 -26.62
N ASP A 51 6.82 8.26 -27.45
CA ASP A 51 7.55 9.43 -27.94
C ASP A 51 8.40 10.21 -26.93
N LYS A 52 8.53 9.74 -25.68
CA LYS A 52 9.49 10.30 -24.72
C LYS A 52 10.86 9.63 -24.81
N VAL A 53 11.89 10.40 -24.52
CA VAL A 53 13.28 9.94 -24.41
C VAL A 53 13.68 9.99 -22.95
N TYR A 54 14.16 8.87 -22.44
CA TYR A 54 14.58 8.72 -21.04
C TYR A 54 16.09 8.60 -20.98
N LYS A 55 16.73 9.43 -20.14
CA LYS A 55 18.16 9.33 -19.86
C LYS A 55 18.39 8.31 -18.75
N PHE A 56 19.22 7.31 -19.00
CA PHE A 56 19.66 6.35 -17.99
C PHE A 56 21.18 6.22 -18.06
N GLY A 57 21.86 6.69 -17.01
CA GLY A 57 23.30 6.91 -17.04
C GLY A 57 23.66 7.98 -18.07
N ASP A 58 24.60 7.66 -18.96
CA ASP A 58 25.03 8.55 -20.04
C ASP A 58 24.25 8.37 -21.35
N ASN A 59 23.35 7.39 -21.40
CA ASN A 59 22.64 7.01 -22.62
C ASN A 59 21.17 7.46 -22.60
N CYS A 60 20.65 7.77 -23.78
CA CYS A 60 19.25 8.15 -24.01
C CYS A 60 18.50 7.01 -24.71
N TYR A 61 17.36 6.61 -24.14
CA TYR A 61 16.56 5.50 -24.63
C TYR A 61 15.16 5.96 -25.01
N LYS A 62 14.67 5.49 -26.16
CA LYS A 62 13.29 5.69 -26.61
C LYS A 62 12.56 4.35 -26.56
N TYR A 63 11.51 4.27 -25.76
CA TYR A 63 10.71 3.05 -25.64
C TYR A 63 9.58 3.07 -26.66
N ARG A 64 9.37 1.94 -27.36
CA ARG A 64 8.25 1.72 -28.28
C ARG A 64 7.46 0.50 -27.81
N PRO A 65 6.22 0.66 -27.31
CA PRO A 65 5.42 -0.47 -26.90
C PRO A 65 5.04 -1.30 -28.14
N THR A 66 5.26 -2.61 -28.06
CA THR A 66 4.85 -3.59 -29.09
C THR A 66 3.86 -4.57 -28.49
N PRO A 67 2.74 -4.87 -29.17
CA PRO A 67 1.82 -5.90 -28.72
C PRO A 67 2.53 -7.26 -28.72
N THR A 68 2.51 -7.95 -27.59
CA THR A 68 3.08 -9.29 -27.44
C THR A 68 2.19 -10.16 -26.56
N LYS A 69 2.38 -11.48 -26.62
CA LYS A 69 1.69 -12.41 -25.73
C LYS A 69 2.29 -12.27 -24.32
N CYS A 70 1.42 -12.29 -23.31
CA CYS A 70 1.86 -12.28 -21.92
C CYS A 70 2.71 -13.51 -21.63
N ASP A 71 3.94 -13.26 -21.16
CA ASP A 71 4.87 -14.31 -20.76
C ASP A 71 4.53 -14.77 -19.34
N LYS A 72 4.22 -16.07 -19.18
CA LYS A 72 3.85 -16.66 -17.89
C LYS A 72 5.01 -16.68 -16.89
N SER A 73 6.26 -16.52 -17.35
CA SER A 73 7.45 -16.45 -16.49
C SER A 73 7.66 -15.07 -15.86
N LYS A 74 6.94 -14.04 -16.32
CA LYS A 74 7.10 -12.66 -15.87
C LYS A 74 5.89 -12.21 -15.05
N LYS A 75 6.12 -11.27 -14.12
CA LYS A 75 5.03 -10.62 -13.39
C LYS A 75 4.29 -9.67 -14.32
N ILE A 76 3.01 -9.95 -14.57
CA ILE A 76 2.12 -9.09 -15.35
C ILE A 76 1.60 -8.00 -14.41
N VAL A 77 1.81 -6.74 -14.79
CA VAL A 77 1.33 -5.55 -14.07
C VAL A 77 0.34 -4.80 -14.95
N GLY A 78 -0.74 -4.30 -14.37
CA GLY A 78 -1.69 -3.43 -15.07
C GLY A 78 -1.10 -2.04 -15.27
N PHE A 79 -1.62 -1.32 -16.26
CA PHE A 79 -1.37 0.12 -16.37
C PHE A 79 -2.11 0.87 -15.25
N ALA A 80 -1.51 1.92 -14.72
CA ALA A 80 -2.16 2.86 -13.78
C ALA A 80 -3.15 3.77 -14.51
#